data_AF-A0A5B6ZM82-F1
#
_entry.id   AF-A0A5B6ZM82-F1
#
_cell.length_a   1.000
_cell.length_b   1.000
_cell.length_c   1.000
_cell.angle_alpha   90.00
_cell.angle_beta   90.00
_cell.angle_gamma   90.00
#
_symmetry.space_group_name_H-M   'P 1'
#
loop_
_entity.id
_entity.type
_entity.pdbx_description
1 polymer ?
#
loop_
_entity_poly.entity_id
_entity_poly.type
_entity_poly.pdbx_seq_one_letter_code
_entity_poly.pdbx_strand_id
1 'polypeptide(L)'
;FNACLDVILTSGLPDANLTAAQLVQLPVYSVGHSNGALLQVLIGSYFSEKIPKANAVISYYNRPATEAIPYFEQLSALASQMMPVVESSPINSMARSASDAWKVLNDTAGAMIPTYDQEAVISLNKFVDQLPSVFKQVAQGISKFKPTPSENRDFCKKSYNVQRTLLVKFNFDTIDETDLLEETLKPRVESISGTLEKVSLSGNHMTPCIQEPRWQVGYMYTPADAIAQGLKTLSLNDTRVLSRTITNWFSSLEE
;
A
#
# COMPACT_ATOMS: atom_id res chain seq x y z
N PHE A 1 8.89 9.36 4.95
CA PHE A 1 8.29 10.30 3.99
C PHE A 1 9.05 11.63 3.98
N ASN A 2 8.92 12.49 5.00
CA ASN A 2 9.52 13.84 5.00
C ASN A 2 11.03 13.85 4.71
N ALA A 3 11.82 12.94 5.30
CA ALA A 3 13.25 12.84 4.99
C ALA A 3 13.52 12.52 3.50
N CYS A 4 12.73 11.62 2.89
CA CYS A 4 12.86 11.31 1.48
C CYS A 4 12.44 12.49 0.60
N LEU A 5 11.37 13.18 0.97
CA LEU A 5 10.93 14.40 0.28
C LEU A 5 12.01 15.47 0.35
N ASP A 6 12.60 15.70 1.53
CA ASP A 6 13.70 16.65 1.72
C ASP A 6 14.92 16.28 0.87
N VAL A 7 15.27 15.00 0.77
CA VAL A 7 16.32 14.54 -0.14
C VAL A 7 15.97 14.89 -1.59
N ILE A 8 14.77 14.53 -2.07
CA ILE A 8 14.35 14.84 -3.46
C ILE A 8 14.35 16.36 -3.73
N LEU A 9 13.84 17.15 -2.79
CA LEU A 9 13.77 18.61 -2.91
C LEU A 9 15.15 19.29 -2.81
N THR A 10 16.17 18.61 -2.28
CA THR A 10 17.53 19.14 -2.19
C THR A 10 18.45 18.61 -3.29
N SER A 11 18.30 17.35 -3.70
CA SER A 11 19.13 16.73 -4.74
C SER A 11 18.58 16.87 -6.15
N GLY A 12 17.28 17.14 -6.31
CA GLY A 12 16.60 16.96 -7.58
C GLY A 12 16.39 15.48 -7.93
N LEU A 13 15.95 15.22 -9.16
CA LEU A 13 15.82 13.89 -9.75
C LEU A 13 16.71 13.83 -11.01
N PRO A 14 18.01 13.45 -10.87
CA PRO A 14 18.97 13.47 -11.96
C PRO A 14 18.57 12.59 -13.16
N ASP A 15 17.99 11.41 -12.90
CA ASP A 15 17.56 10.47 -13.94
C ASP A 15 16.44 11.03 -14.83
N ALA A 16 15.67 11.99 -14.31
CA ALA A 16 14.62 12.70 -15.03
C ALA A 16 15.06 14.09 -15.52
N ASN A 17 16.33 14.45 -15.32
CA ASN A 17 16.88 15.78 -15.62
C ASN A 17 16.11 16.93 -14.93
N LEU A 18 15.64 16.71 -13.70
CA LEU A 18 14.92 17.69 -12.89
C LEU A 18 15.80 18.19 -11.75
N THR A 19 16.02 19.50 -11.70
CA THR A 19 16.80 20.15 -10.65
C THR A 19 15.98 20.36 -9.37
N ALA A 20 16.64 20.46 -8.22
CA ALA A 20 16.00 20.83 -6.95
C ALA A 20 15.14 22.10 -7.06
N ALA A 21 15.64 23.14 -7.74
CA ALA A 21 14.94 24.40 -7.93
C ALA A 21 13.60 24.25 -8.69
N GLN A 22 13.54 23.31 -9.64
CA GLN A 22 12.31 23.01 -10.37
C GLN A 22 11.29 22.24 -9.52
N LEU A 23 11.74 21.49 -8.51
CA LEU A 23 10.87 20.67 -7.67
C LEU A 23 10.33 21.41 -6.44
N VAL A 24 11.14 22.28 -5.81
CA VAL A 24 10.78 22.98 -4.57
C VAL A 24 9.50 23.83 -4.69
N GLN A 25 9.16 24.28 -5.89
CA GLN A 25 7.97 25.09 -6.15
C GLN A 25 6.72 24.28 -6.49
N LEU A 26 6.84 22.97 -6.73
CA LEU A 26 5.72 22.14 -7.15
C LEU A 26 4.80 21.81 -5.97
N PRO A 27 3.47 21.76 -6.18
CA PRO A 27 2.55 21.29 -5.16
C PRO A 27 2.83 19.81 -4.87
N VAL A 28 2.82 19.46 -3.58
CA VAL A 28 2.88 18.06 -3.15
C VAL A 28 1.45 17.56 -2.95
N TYR A 29 1.08 16.55 -3.73
CA TYR A 29 -0.15 15.79 -3.54
C TYR A 29 0.18 14.38 -3.05
N SER A 30 -0.62 13.86 -2.13
CA SER A 30 -0.46 12.49 -1.64
C SER A 30 -1.55 11.58 -2.18
N VAL A 31 -1.17 10.36 -2.50
CA VAL A 31 -2.09 9.26 -2.83
C VAL A 31 -1.68 8.07 -2.00
N GLY A 32 -2.64 7.43 -1.33
CA GLY A 32 -2.41 6.22 -0.56
C GLY A 32 -3.51 5.21 -0.78
N HIS A 33 -3.13 3.95 -0.94
CA HIS A 33 -4.05 2.80 -1.03
C HIS A 33 -3.89 1.90 0.20
N SER A 34 -4.99 1.38 0.76
CA SER A 34 -4.97 0.44 1.88
C SER A 34 -4.12 0.96 3.05
N ASN A 35 -3.10 0.23 3.50
CA ASN A 35 -2.16 0.70 4.51
C ASN A 35 -1.40 1.98 4.11
N GLY A 36 -1.12 2.17 2.82
CA GLY A 36 -0.59 3.44 2.32
C GLY A 36 -1.55 4.61 2.55
N ALA A 37 -2.86 4.36 2.45
CA ALA A 37 -3.90 5.33 2.77
C ALA A 37 -3.87 5.70 4.27
N LEU A 38 -3.74 4.69 5.15
CA LEU A 38 -3.52 4.91 6.58
C LEU A 38 -2.28 5.77 6.85
N LEU A 39 -1.15 5.45 6.23
CA LEU A 39 0.08 6.23 6.39
C LEU A 39 -0.10 7.70 5.96
N GLN A 40 -0.79 7.97 4.85
CA GLN A 40 -1.05 9.35 4.43
C GLN A 40 -1.96 10.12 5.39
N VAL A 41 -3.00 9.46 5.92
CA VAL A 41 -3.86 10.06 6.95
C VAL A 41 -3.04 10.37 8.21
N LEU A 42 -2.22 9.44 8.67
CA LEU A 42 -1.34 9.65 9.84
C LEU A 42 -0.32 10.76 9.58
N ILE A 43 0.29 10.83 8.40
CA ILE A 43 1.20 11.93 8.03
C ILE A 43 0.46 13.27 8.12
N GLY A 44 -0.75 13.34 7.56
CA GLY A 44 -1.61 14.52 7.62
C GLY A 44 -2.08 14.88 9.04
N SER A 45 -1.94 13.99 10.02
CA SER A 45 -2.30 14.23 11.43
C SER A 45 -1.10 14.49 12.34
N TYR A 46 0.03 13.83 12.12
CA TYR A 46 1.21 13.94 12.98
C TYR A 46 2.08 15.15 12.64
N PHE A 47 2.07 15.59 11.38
CA PHE A 47 2.90 16.69 10.92
C PHE A 47 2.02 17.90 10.60
N SER A 48 2.41 19.05 11.14
CA SER A 48 1.81 20.35 10.82
C SER A 48 2.57 21.12 9.74
N GLU A 49 3.81 20.71 9.47
CA GLU A 49 4.68 21.28 8.45
C GLU A 49 4.83 20.31 7.28
N LYS A 50 5.02 20.85 6.08
CA LYS A 50 5.22 20.05 4.84
C LYS A 50 4.09 19.05 4.58
N ILE A 51 2.86 19.42 4.93
CA ILE A 51 1.67 18.63 4.61
C ILE A 51 1.37 18.73 3.10
N PRO A 52 0.84 17.66 2.49
CA PRO A 52 0.40 17.72 1.10
C PRO A 52 -0.75 18.73 0.97
N LYS A 53 -0.82 19.41 -0.18
CA LYS A 53 -1.93 20.32 -0.50
C LYS A 53 -3.27 19.57 -0.59
N ALA A 54 -3.21 18.32 -1.05
CA ALA A 54 -4.36 17.45 -1.22
C ALA A 54 -3.99 15.99 -1.00
N ASN A 55 -4.93 15.20 -0.48
CA ASN A 55 -4.73 13.78 -0.18
C ASN A 55 -5.84 12.92 -0.78
N ALA A 56 -5.48 11.97 -1.64
CA ALA A 56 -6.38 10.93 -2.13
C ALA A 56 -6.17 9.64 -1.34
N VAL A 57 -7.20 9.21 -0.61
CA VAL A 57 -7.22 8.03 0.25
C VAL A 57 -8.09 6.97 -0.42
N ILE A 58 -7.47 5.87 -0.84
CA ILE A 58 -8.13 4.81 -1.61
C ILE A 58 -8.27 3.58 -0.73
N SER A 59 -9.50 3.08 -0.59
CA SER A 59 -9.78 1.77 0.02
C SER A 59 -9.12 1.66 1.41
N TYR A 60 -9.51 2.59 2.29
CA TYR A 60 -8.84 2.77 3.58
C TYR A 60 -9.03 1.54 4.47
N TYR A 61 -7.95 1.16 5.15
CA TYR A 61 -7.92 -0.02 6.02
C TYR A 61 -7.01 0.24 7.24
N ASN A 62 -7.56 0.11 8.45
CA ASN A 62 -6.86 0.32 9.72
C ASN A 62 -7.30 -0.74 10.75
N ARG A 63 -7.13 -2.01 10.40
CA ARG A 63 -7.39 -3.14 11.30
C ARG A 63 -6.11 -3.71 11.91
N PRO A 64 -6.20 -4.45 13.03
CA PRO A 64 -5.03 -5.08 13.64
C PRO A 64 -4.37 -6.12 12.70
N ALA A 65 -3.08 -6.40 12.96
CA ALA A 65 -2.27 -7.36 12.21
C ALA A 65 -2.91 -8.76 12.10
N THR A 66 -3.60 -9.18 13.17
CA THR A 66 -4.32 -10.45 13.27
C THR A 66 -5.44 -10.61 12.23
N GLU A 67 -6.02 -9.50 11.77
CA GLU A 67 -7.07 -9.49 10.74
C GLU A 67 -6.50 -9.17 9.35
N ALA A 68 -5.36 -8.49 9.28
CA ALA A 68 -4.72 -8.06 8.05
C ALA A 68 -3.88 -9.14 7.36
N ILE A 69 -3.37 -10.12 8.13
CA ILE A 69 -2.41 -11.11 7.63
C ILE A 69 -3.03 -12.52 7.75
N PRO A 70 -3.30 -13.22 6.64
CA PRO A 70 -3.70 -14.62 6.67
C PRO A 70 -2.67 -15.45 7.44
N TYR A 71 -3.14 -16.36 8.29
CA TYR A 71 -2.28 -17.23 9.10
C TYR A 71 -1.35 -16.50 10.09
N PHE A 72 -1.68 -15.26 10.50
CA PHE A 72 -0.86 -14.47 11.43
C PHE A 72 -0.48 -15.25 12.70
N GLU A 73 -1.42 -15.97 13.31
CA GLU A 73 -1.17 -16.78 14.52
C GLU A 73 -0.14 -17.90 14.27
N GLN A 74 -0.18 -18.53 13.09
CA GLN A 74 0.75 -19.60 12.72
C GLN A 74 2.14 -19.03 12.41
N LEU A 75 2.20 -17.90 11.71
CA LEU A 75 3.45 -17.18 11.42
C LEU A 75 4.08 -16.62 12.71
N SER A 76 3.28 -16.08 13.61
CA SER A 76 3.69 -15.59 14.93
C SER A 76 4.22 -16.73 15.81
N ALA A 77 3.53 -17.88 15.83
CA ALA A 77 3.97 -19.07 16.54
C ALA A 77 5.30 -19.61 15.98
N LEU A 78 5.44 -19.66 14.65
CA LEU A 78 6.67 -20.09 13.99
C LEU A 78 7.83 -19.14 14.28
N ALA A 79 7.59 -17.82 14.19
CA ALA A 79 8.58 -16.79 14.51
C ALA A 79 9.02 -16.85 15.98
N SER A 80 8.08 -17.07 16.90
CA SER A 80 8.35 -17.24 18.33
C SER A 80 9.20 -18.48 18.63
N GLN A 81 8.96 -19.58 17.92
CA GLN A 81 9.76 -20.81 18.04
C GLN A 81 11.18 -20.67 17.47
N MET A 82 11.35 -19.84 16.44
CA MET A 82 12.65 -19.57 15.83
C MET A 82 13.45 -18.47 16.54
N MET A 83 12.82 -17.64 17.36
CA MET A 83 13.45 -16.52 18.07
C MET A 83 14.71 -16.91 18.88
N PRO A 84 14.73 -18.03 19.64
CA PRO A 84 15.92 -18.46 20.38
C PRO A 84 17.09 -18.84 19.47
N VAL A 85 16.80 -19.31 18.26
CA VAL A 85 17.80 -19.70 17.24
C VAL A 85 18.35 -18.46 16.53
N VAL A 86 17.52 -17.44 16.32
CA VAL A 86 17.89 -16.14 15.76
C VAL A 86 18.76 -15.33 16.71
N GLU A 87 18.45 -15.32 18.02
CA GLU A 87 19.23 -14.58 19.01
C GLU A 87 20.60 -15.23 19.30
N SER A 88 20.76 -16.52 19.02
CA SER A 88 21.99 -17.28 19.27
C SER A 88 22.91 -17.43 18.04
N SER A 89 22.51 -16.95 16.87
CA SER A 89 23.24 -17.16 15.61
C SER A 89 23.90 -15.89 15.04
N PRO A 90 25.16 -15.93 14.58
CA PRO A 90 25.78 -14.83 13.85
C PRO A 90 25.04 -14.55 12.52
N ILE A 91 24.80 -13.27 12.21
CA ILE A 91 23.99 -12.80 11.06
C ILE A 91 24.35 -13.46 9.71
N ASN A 92 25.60 -13.89 9.52
CA ASN A 92 26.08 -14.54 8.28
C ASN A 92 25.56 -15.97 8.06
N SER A 93 25.17 -16.73 9.10
CA SER A 93 24.62 -18.08 8.92
C SER A 93 23.12 -18.08 8.63
N MET A 94 22.37 -17.09 9.15
CA MET A 94 20.93 -16.93 8.88
C MET A 94 20.62 -16.65 7.41
N ALA A 95 21.38 -15.76 6.76
CA ALA A 95 21.16 -15.41 5.36
C ALA A 95 21.30 -16.63 4.42
N ARG A 96 22.23 -17.54 4.75
CA ARG A 96 22.44 -18.79 4.00
C ARG A 96 21.34 -19.81 4.26
N SER A 97 21.00 -20.06 5.53
CA SER A 97 19.97 -21.05 5.87
C SER A 97 18.56 -20.65 5.40
N ALA A 98 18.23 -19.36 5.46
CA ALA A 98 16.97 -18.84 4.93
C ALA A 98 16.93 -18.92 3.40
N SER A 99 18.04 -18.58 2.72
CA SER A 99 18.18 -18.74 1.27
C SER A 99 18.03 -20.21 0.84
N ASP A 100 18.64 -21.15 1.58
CA ASP A 100 18.63 -22.57 1.24
C ASP A 100 17.25 -23.21 1.51
N ALA A 101 16.60 -22.88 2.63
CA ALA A 101 15.24 -23.32 2.93
C ALA A 101 14.22 -22.74 1.94
N TRP A 102 14.40 -21.50 1.53
CA TRP A 102 13.55 -20.86 0.52
C TRP A 102 13.78 -21.44 -0.87
N LYS A 103 15.02 -21.75 -1.26
CA LYS A 103 15.33 -22.47 -2.50
C LYS A 103 14.60 -23.81 -2.56
N VAL A 104 14.64 -24.59 -1.49
CA VAL A 104 13.93 -25.87 -1.41
C VAL A 104 12.42 -25.69 -1.56
N LEU A 105 11.83 -24.68 -0.91
CA LEU A 105 10.41 -24.34 -1.07
C LEU A 105 10.07 -23.91 -2.50
N ASN A 106 10.92 -23.10 -3.13
CA ASN A 106 10.73 -22.59 -4.48
C ASN A 106 10.91 -23.69 -5.53
N ASP A 107 11.86 -24.60 -5.33
CA ASP A 107 12.10 -25.77 -6.18
C ASP A 107 10.96 -26.81 -6.03
N THR A 108 10.36 -26.89 -4.84
CA THR A 108 9.19 -27.75 -4.57
C THR A 108 7.89 -27.14 -5.13
N ALA A 109 7.71 -25.82 -5.02
CA ALA A 109 6.54 -25.11 -5.56
C ALA A 109 6.61 -24.92 -7.09
N GLY A 110 7.82 -24.78 -7.65
CA GLY A 110 8.09 -24.68 -9.09
C GLY A 110 7.72 -25.94 -9.88
N ALA A 111 7.53 -27.09 -9.21
CA ALA A 111 7.03 -28.32 -9.81
C ALA A 111 5.49 -28.35 -9.99
N MET A 112 4.74 -27.39 -9.43
CA MET A 112 3.27 -27.41 -9.41
C MET A 112 2.57 -26.15 -9.98
N ILE A 113 3.30 -25.15 -10.49
CA ILE A 113 2.71 -23.89 -10.98
C ILE A 113 3.35 -23.49 -12.33
N PRO A 114 2.60 -23.23 -13.42
CA PRO A 114 3.19 -22.83 -14.68
C PRO A 114 3.72 -21.38 -14.61
N THR A 115 5.01 -21.23 -14.92
CA THR A 115 5.72 -20.05 -15.45
C THR A 115 5.22 -18.67 -15.00
N TYR A 116 5.92 -18.09 -14.01
CA TYR A 116 5.73 -16.69 -13.57
C TYR A 116 6.85 -15.76 -14.07
N ASP A 117 6.47 -14.50 -14.27
CA ASP A 117 7.26 -13.40 -14.85
C ASP A 117 8.47 -13.00 -13.99
N GLN A 118 9.64 -12.83 -14.61
CA GLN A 118 10.93 -12.65 -13.94
C GLN A 118 11.03 -11.32 -13.17
N GLU A 119 10.26 -10.30 -13.55
CA GLU A 119 10.18 -9.00 -12.86
C GLU A 119 9.36 -9.06 -11.56
N ALA A 120 8.29 -9.87 -11.52
CA ALA A 120 7.48 -10.08 -10.31
C ALA A 120 8.30 -10.79 -9.21
N VAL A 121 9.18 -11.69 -9.61
CA VAL A 121 10.13 -12.38 -8.71
C VAL A 121 11.17 -11.42 -8.14
N ILE A 122 11.65 -10.44 -8.93
CA ILE A 122 12.60 -9.41 -8.44
C ILE A 122 11.95 -8.50 -7.40
N SER A 123 10.68 -8.12 -7.60
CA SER A 123 9.92 -7.33 -6.62
C SER A 123 9.64 -8.13 -5.33
N LEU A 124 9.38 -9.44 -5.46
CA LEU A 124 9.22 -10.34 -4.31
C LEU A 124 10.54 -10.50 -3.55
N ASN A 125 11.68 -10.61 -4.23
CA ASN A 125 13.00 -10.72 -3.60
C ASN A 125 13.37 -9.45 -2.79
N LYS A 126 13.05 -8.25 -3.29
CA LYS A 126 13.23 -7.00 -2.52
C LYS A 126 12.31 -6.89 -1.30
N PHE A 127 11.13 -7.48 -1.36
CA PHE A 127 10.22 -7.60 -0.22
C PHE A 127 10.73 -8.64 0.79
N VAL A 128 11.35 -9.72 0.31
CA VAL A 128 11.98 -10.78 1.12
C VAL A 128 13.16 -10.26 1.95
N ASP A 129 13.93 -9.29 1.44
CA ASP A 129 15.00 -8.63 2.23
C ASP A 129 14.44 -7.82 3.42
N GLN A 130 13.16 -7.43 3.38
CA GLN A 130 12.50 -6.67 4.46
C GLN A 130 11.81 -7.58 5.48
N LEU A 131 11.50 -8.83 5.10
CA LEU A 131 10.85 -9.82 5.94
C LEU A 131 11.54 -10.04 7.30
N PRO A 132 12.89 -10.14 7.42
CA PRO A 132 13.54 -10.38 8.71
C PRO A 132 13.24 -9.29 9.75
N SER A 133 13.08 -8.04 9.32
CA SER A 133 12.77 -6.92 10.22
C SER A 133 11.32 -6.96 10.73
N VAL A 134 10.38 -7.33 9.86
CA VAL A 134 8.96 -7.49 10.19
C VAL A 134 8.77 -8.73 11.07
N PHE A 135 9.43 -9.85 10.74
CA PHE A 135 9.42 -11.07 11.55
C PHE A 135 10.05 -10.87 12.93
N LYS A 136 11.12 -10.08 13.05
CA LYS A 136 11.70 -9.73 14.36
C LYS A 136 10.73 -8.93 15.22
N GLN A 137 9.97 -8.00 14.64
CA GLN A 137 8.95 -7.21 15.36
C GLN A 137 7.74 -8.05 15.78
N VAL A 138 7.29 -8.96 14.90
CA VAL A 138 6.23 -9.94 15.22
C VAL A 138 6.71 -10.92 16.30
N ALA A 139 7.95 -11.40 16.20
CA ALA A 139 8.56 -12.29 17.18
C ALA A 139 8.70 -11.63 18.57
N GLN A 140 9.07 -10.35 18.65
CA GLN A 140 9.17 -9.61 19.92
C GLN A 140 7.83 -9.37 20.64
N GLY A 141 6.74 -10.02 20.24
CA GLY A 141 5.44 -9.95 20.92
C GLY A 141 4.64 -8.69 20.60
N ILE A 142 5.02 -7.92 19.58
CA ILE A 142 4.21 -6.83 19.04
C ILE A 142 3.10 -7.47 18.18
N SER A 143 2.16 -8.15 18.83
CA SER A 143 0.99 -8.77 18.17
C SER A 143 -0.01 -7.72 17.65
N LYS A 144 0.16 -6.45 18.06
CA LYS A 144 -0.70 -5.33 17.70
C LYS A 144 0.18 -4.17 17.22
N PHE A 145 -0.03 -3.73 15.98
CA PHE A 145 0.54 -2.48 15.49
C PHE A 145 0.29 -1.35 16.51
N LYS A 146 1.32 -0.55 16.79
CA LYS A 146 1.22 0.64 17.62
C LYS A 146 1.46 1.90 16.77
N PRO A 147 0.64 2.95 16.89
CA PRO A 147 -0.56 3.01 17.73
C PRO A 147 -1.67 2.06 17.24
N THR A 148 -2.54 1.64 18.15
CA THR A 148 -3.68 0.76 17.86
C THR A 148 -4.66 1.44 16.90
N PRO A 149 -5.51 0.67 16.19
CA PRO A 149 -6.56 1.24 15.35
C PRO A 149 -7.40 2.34 15.99
N SER A 150 -7.79 2.16 17.25
CA SER A 150 -8.55 3.18 18.01
C SER A 150 -7.71 4.42 18.32
N GLU A 151 -6.45 4.24 18.73
CA GLU A 151 -5.55 5.37 18.98
C GLU A 151 -5.28 6.17 17.70
N ASN A 152 -5.08 5.49 16.57
CA ASN A 152 -4.96 6.12 15.25
C ASN A 152 -6.20 6.95 14.94
N ARG A 153 -7.41 6.37 15.06
CA ARG A 153 -8.67 7.09 14.79
C ARG A 153 -8.85 8.29 15.70
N ASP A 154 -8.64 8.14 17.00
CA ASP A 154 -8.79 9.22 17.96
C ASP A 154 -7.80 10.36 17.72
N PHE A 155 -6.59 10.03 17.30
CA PHE A 155 -5.59 11.02 16.94
C PHE A 155 -5.94 11.73 15.62
N CYS A 156 -6.27 10.97 14.58
CA CYS A 156 -6.65 11.53 13.28
C CYS A 156 -7.86 12.47 13.39
N LYS A 157 -8.86 12.09 14.18
CA LYS A 157 -10.05 12.90 14.48
C LYS A 157 -9.70 14.27 15.09
N LYS A 158 -8.60 14.38 15.82
CA LYS A 158 -8.20 15.62 16.52
C LYS A 158 -7.20 16.45 15.72
N SER A 159 -6.32 15.80 14.97
CA SER A 159 -5.09 16.42 14.48
C SER A 159 -4.94 16.47 12.96
N TYR A 160 -5.81 15.80 12.19
CA TYR A 160 -5.74 15.83 10.72
C TYR A 160 -5.81 17.26 10.16
N ASN A 161 -4.89 17.60 9.26
CA ASN A 161 -4.68 18.98 8.80
C ASN A 161 -4.66 19.16 7.27
N VAL A 162 -4.81 18.10 6.48
CA VAL A 162 -4.86 18.25 5.01
C VAL A 162 -6.21 18.85 4.61
N GLN A 163 -6.17 20.03 3.98
CA GLN A 163 -7.37 20.81 3.69
C GLN A 163 -8.27 20.17 2.63
N ARG A 164 -7.72 19.49 1.63
CA ARG A 164 -8.49 18.86 0.55
C ARG A 164 -8.25 17.36 0.56
N THR A 165 -9.30 16.58 0.83
CA THR A 165 -9.19 15.12 0.91
C THR A 165 -10.26 14.46 0.06
N LEU A 166 -9.84 13.55 -0.81
CA LEU A 166 -10.72 12.66 -1.56
C LEU A 166 -10.66 11.26 -0.95
N LEU A 167 -11.81 10.72 -0.61
CA LEU A 167 -12.01 9.35 -0.18
C LEU A 167 -12.53 8.53 -1.36
N VAL A 168 -11.81 7.48 -1.74
CA VAL A 168 -12.20 6.56 -2.81
C VAL A 168 -12.54 5.21 -2.20
N LYS A 169 -13.79 4.81 -2.30
CA LYS A 169 -14.30 3.51 -1.85
C LYS A 169 -14.63 2.64 -3.05
N PHE A 170 -14.43 1.32 -2.93
CA PHE A 170 -14.89 0.35 -3.93
C PHE A 170 -16.16 -0.37 -3.49
N ASN A 171 -17.05 -0.64 -4.45
CA ASN A 171 -18.34 -1.29 -4.19
C ASN A 171 -18.20 -2.74 -3.70
N PHE A 172 -17.13 -3.44 -4.08
CA PHE A 172 -16.88 -4.84 -3.72
C PHE A 172 -15.62 -4.99 -2.86
N ASP A 173 -15.40 -4.07 -1.93
CA ASP A 173 -14.34 -4.16 -0.91
C ASP A 173 -14.95 -4.50 0.46
N THR A 174 -14.69 -5.72 0.92
CA THR A 174 -15.26 -6.25 2.16
C THR A 174 -14.49 -5.84 3.42
N ILE A 175 -13.28 -5.29 3.26
CA ILE A 175 -12.43 -4.90 4.39
C ILE A 175 -12.33 -3.38 4.56
N ASP A 176 -12.80 -2.62 3.58
CA ASP A 176 -12.85 -1.15 3.57
C ASP A 176 -13.45 -0.55 4.85
N GLU A 177 -12.77 0.46 5.38
CA GLU A 177 -13.21 1.30 6.50
C GLU A 177 -13.35 2.77 6.07
N THR A 178 -13.56 3.05 4.78
CA THR A 178 -13.59 4.43 4.23
C THR A 178 -14.78 5.24 4.76
N ASP A 179 -15.94 4.63 4.97
CA ASP A 179 -17.09 5.33 5.58
C ASP A 179 -16.80 5.75 7.03
N LEU A 180 -16.18 4.87 7.81
CA LEU A 180 -15.76 5.17 9.18
C LEU A 180 -14.69 6.28 9.20
N LEU A 181 -13.78 6.27 8.23
CA LEU A 181 -12.79 7.33 8.09
C LEU A 181 -13.46 8.67 7.76
N GLU A 182 -14.45 8.70 6.88
CA GLU A 182 -15.21 9.91 6.55
C GLU A 182 -15.81 10.52 7.82
N GLU A 183 -16.52 9.73 8.62
CA GLU A 183 -17.11 10.16 9.89
C GLU A 183 -16.05 10.66 10.88
N THR A 184 -14.87 10.03 10.89
CA THR A 184 -13.74 10.39 11.75
C THR A 184 -13.15 11.75 11.37
N LEU A 185 -12.91 11.98 10.07
CA LEU A 185 -12.18 13.16 9.58
C LEU A 185 -13.07 14.38 9.37
N LYS A 186 -14.35 14.18 9.02
CA LYS A 186 -15.27 15.26 8.64
C LYS A 186 -15.32 16.43 9.64
N PRO A 187 -15.50 16.22 10.96
CA PRO A 187 -15.54 17.33 11.91
C PRO A 187 -14.24 18.14 11.94
N ARG A 188 -13.10 17.47 11.78
CA ARG A 188 -11.80 18.12 11.80
C ARG A 188 -11.53 18.90 10.51
N VAL A 189 -11.82 18.32 9.36
CA VAL A 189 -11.66 18.96 8.06
C VAL A 189 -12.54 20.21 7.96
N GLU A 190 -13.79 20.15 8.41
CA GLU A 190 -14.68 21.31 8.48
C GLU A 190 -14.14 22.40 9.42
N SER A 191 -13.57 22.03 10.58
CA SER A 191 -12.99 22.99 11.54
C SER A 191 -11.83 23.82 10.99
N ILE A 192 -11.14 23.32 9.96
CA ILE A 192 -10.03 24.01 9.28
C ILE A 192 -10.45 24.61 7.94
N SER A 193 -11.76 24.74 7.68
CA SER A 193 -12.32 25.22 6.40
C SER A 193 -11.86 24.39 5.19
N GLY A 194 -11.61 23.10 5.39
CA GLY A 194 -11.25 22.16 4.35
C GLY A 194 -12.47 21.54 3.65
N THR A 195 -12.20 20.65 2.69
CA THR A 195 -13.20 19.88 1.95
C THR A 195 -12.85 18.41 2.01
N LEU A 196 -13.86 17.59 2.33
CA LEU A 196 -13.80 16.14 2.32
C LEU A 196 -14.82 15.63 1.31
N GLU A 197 -14.34 15.00 0.25
CA GLU A 197 -15.17 14.44 -0.81
C GLU A 197 -15.07 12.91 -0.77
N LYS A 198 -16.15 12.22 -1.14
CA LYS A 198 -16.17 10.77 -1.22
C LYS A 198 -16.76 10.31 -2.54
N VAL A 199 -16.10 9.34 -3.19
CA VAL A 199 -16.58 8.68 -4.41
C VAL A 199 -16.58 7.17 -4.23
N SER A 200 -17.64 6.52 -4.71
CA SER A 200 -17.75 5.06 -4.77
C SER A 200 -17.53 4.60 -6.21
N LEU A 201 -16.57 3.70 -6.41
CA LEU A 201 -16.20 3.16 -7.72
C LEU A 201 -16.48 1.66 -7.79
N SER A 202 -16.62 1.15 -9.01
CA SER A 202 -16.61 -0.31 -9.25
C SER A 202 -15.20 -0.87 -9.01
N GLY A 203 -15.14 -2.13 -8.57
CA GLY A 203 -13.90 -2.81 -8.20
C GLY A 203 -13.94 -3.36 -6.77
N ASN A 204 -12.81 -3.88 -6.32
CA ASN A 204 -12.55 -4.40 -4.97
C ASN A 204 -11.26 -3.81 -4.36
N HIS A 205 -10.88 -4.26 -3.17
CA HIS A 205 -9.67 -3.81 -2.45
C HIS A 205 -8.40 -3.86 -3.30
N MET A 206 -8.28 -4.83 -4.19
CA MET A 206 -7.09 -5.10 -5.01
C MET A 206 -7.09 -4.35 -6.35
N THR A 207 -8.15 -3.61 -6.69
CA THR A 207 -8.26 -2.83 -7.95
C THR A 207 -7.01 -1.97 -8.25
N PRO A 208 -6.40 -1.28 -7.26
CA PRO A 208 -5.21 -0.47 -7.52
C PRO A 208 -3.93 -1.30 -7.74
N CYS A 209 -3.93 -2.57 -7.34
CA CYS A 209 -2.78 -3.48 -7.41
C CYS A 209 -2.78 -4.35 -8.67
N ILE A 210 -3.79 -4.23 -9.53
CA ILE A 210 -3.91 -5.03 -10.73
C ILE A 210 -2.78 -4.65 -11.69
N GLN A 211 -1.84 -5.58 -11.86
CA GLN A 211 -0.86 -5.53 -12.93
C GLN A 211 -1.52 -6.03 -14.22
N GLU A 212 -1.22 -5.43 -15.37
CA GLU A 212 -1.73 -5.88 -16.66
C GLU A 212 -1.43 -7.38 -16.86
N PRO A 213 -2.45 -8.26 -16.90
CA PRO A 213 -2.20 -9.69 -17.09
C PRO A 213 -1.61 -9.91 -18.48
N ARG A 214 -0.39 -10.46 -18.57
CA ARG A 214 0.23 -10.88 -19.84
C ARG A 214 -0.40 -12.19 -20.35
N TRP A 215 -1.73 -12.22 -20.52
CA TRP A 215 -2.41 -13.35 -21.16
C TRP A 215 -2.15 -13.31 -22.67
N GLN A 216 -1.35 -14.25 -23.17
CA GLN A 216 -1.09 -14.43 -24.59
C GLN A 216 -2.01 -15.51 -25.13
N VAL A 217 -2.84 -15.14 -26.11
CA VAL A 217 -3.67 -16.09 -26.86
C VAL A 217 -2.78 -17.06 -27.62
N GLY A 218 -3.10 -18.36 -27.57
CA GLY A 218 -2.43 -19.39 -28.36
C GLY A 218 -2.74 -19.28 -29.86
N TYR A 219 -2.23 -20.22 -30.66
CA TYR A 219 -2.42 -20.27 -32.12
C TYR A 219 -3.90 -20.31 -32.56
N MET A 220 -4.80 -20.81 -31.70
CA MET A 220 -6.25 -20.70 -31.89
C MET A 220 -6.90 -20.02 -30.69
N TYR A 221 -7.83 -19.12 -30.98
CA TYR A 221 -8.63 -18.42 -29.99
C TYR A 221 -9.69 -19.36 -29.40
N THR A 222 -9.73 -19.48 -28.07
CA THR A 222 -10.64 -20.37 -27.35
C THR A 222 -11.72 -19.59 -26.56
N PRO A 223 -12.83 -20.23 -26.16
CA PRO A 223 -13.79 -19.62 -25.23
C PRO A 223 -13.17 -19.19 -23.89
N ALA A 224 -12.11 -19.88 -23.42
CA ALA A 224 -11.38 -19.49 -22.23
C ALA A 224 -10.61 -18.17 -22.44
N ASP A 225 -10.05 -17.95 -23.64
CA ASP A 225 -9.43 -16.67 -24.00
C ASP A 225 -10.43 -15.51 -23.97
N ALA A 226 -11.68 -15.73 -24.39
CA ALA A 226 -12.72 -14.70 -24.31
C ALA A 226 -13.07 -14.33 -22.86
N ILE A 227 -13.15 -15.32 -21.98
CA ILE A 227 -13.40 -15.10 -20.55
C ILE A 227 -12.21 -14.38 -19.91
N ALA A 228 -10.99 -14.84 -20.18
CA ALA A 228 -9.77 -14.23 -19.66
C ALA A 228 -9.58 -12.78 -20.16
N GLN A 229 -9.82 -12.52 -21.46
CA GLN A 229 -9.78 -11.17 -22.02
C GLN A 229 -10.91 -10.28 -21.48
N GLY A 230 -12.11 -10.83 -21.24
CA GLY A 230 -13.22 -10.14 -20.60
C GLY A 230 -12.87 -9.71 -19.17
N LEU A 231 -12.38 -10.64 -18.35
CA LEU A 231 -11.92 -10.37 -16.98
C LEU A 231 -10.78 -9.34 -16.94
N LYS A 232 -9.80 -9.47 -17.84
CA LYS A 232 -8.72 -8.49 -18.01
C LYS A 232 -9.24 -7.10 -18.37
N THR A 233 -10.19 -7.01 -19.30
CA THR A 233 -10.74 -5.73 -19.76
C THR A 233 -11.54 -5.03 -18.67
N LEU A 234 -12.38 -5.78 -17.93
CA LEU A 234 -13.14 -5.26 -16.78
C LEU A 234 -12.21 -4.73 -15.69
N SER A 235 -11.22 -5.55 -15.34
CA SER A 235 -10.20 -5.23 -14.35
C SER A 235 -9.39 -3.97 -14.72
N LEU A 236 -8.97 -3.83 -15.98
CA LEU A 236 -8.26 -2.63 -16.46
C LEU A 236 -9.16 -1.42 -16.58
N ASN A 237 -10.45 -1.62 -16.87
CA ASN A 237 -11.42 -0.53 -16.90
C ASN A 237 -11.58 0.10 -15.52
N ASP A 238 -11.71 -0.70 -14.47
CA ASP A 238 -11.84 -0.20 -13.09
C ASP A 238 -10.58 0.58 -12.66
N THR A 239 -9.38 0.07 -12.97
CA THR A 239 -8.12 0.80 -12.70
C THR A 239 -8.03 2.12 -13.49
N ARG A 240 -8.50 2.15 -14.75
CA ARG A 240 -8.54 3.38 -15.56
C ARG A 240 -9.53 4.40 -15.01
N VAL A 241 -10.71 3.95 -14.57
CA VAL A 241 -11.72 4.82 -13.94
C VAL A 241 -11.16 5.41 -12.64
N LEU A 242 -10.50 4.60 -11.81
CA LEU A 242 -9.81 5.07 -10.61
C LEU A 242 -8.78 6.15 -10.93
N SER A 243 -7.86 5.86 -11.86
CA SER A 243 -6.80 6.80 -12.25
C SER A 243 -7.40 8.12 -12.78
N ARG A 244 -8.37 8.04 -13.69
CA ARG A 244 -9.04 9.23 -14.26
C ARG A 244 -9.76 10.04 -13.18
N THR A 245 -10.42 9.38 -12.24
CA THR A 245 -11.13 10.05 -11.14
C THR A 245 -10.17 10.86 -10.29
N ILE A 246 -9.04 10.26 -9.90
CA ILE A 246 -8.03 10.94 -9.06
C ILE A 246 -7.34 12.07 -9.83
N THR A 247 -6.94 11.84 -11.08
CA THR A 247 -6.29 12.87 -11.89
C THR A 247 -7.22 14.04 -12.16
N ASN A 248 -8.48 13.78 -12.53
CA ASN A 248 -9.47 14.85 -12.73
C ASN A 248 -9.70 15.65 -11.44
N TRP A 249 -9.77 14.97 -10.29
CA TRP A 249 -9.93 15.64 -9.01
C TRP A 249 -8.73 16.55 -8.71
N PHE A 250 -7.50 16.06 -8.87
CA PHE A 250 -6.32 16.91 -8.69
C PHE A 250 -6.29 18.10 -9.64
N SER A 251 -6.63 17.91 -10.92
CA SER A 251 -6.71 19.01 -11.89
C SER A 251 -7.72 20.08 -11.48
N SER A 252 -8.86 19.70 -10.87
CA SER A 252 -9.85 20.67 -10.38
C SER A 252 -9.39 21.50 -9.18
N LEU A 253 -8.25 21.16 -8.56
CA LEU A 253 -7.68 21.92 -7.43
C LEU A 253 -6.69 23.00 -7.87
N GLU A 254 -6.31 23.03 -9.16
CA GLU A 254 -5.42 24.04 -9.74
C GLU A 254 -6.17 25.27 -10.26
N GLU A 255 -7.50 25.19 -10.37
CA GLU A 255 -8.42 26.26 -10.74
C GLU A 255 -8.82 27.14 -9.54
#